data_AF-A0A8B8D817-F1
#
_entry.id   AF-A0A8B8D817-F1
#
_cell.length_a   1.000
_cell.length_b   1.000
_cell.length_c   1.000
_cell.angle_alpha   90.00
_cell.angle_beta   90.00
_cell.angle_gamma   90.00
#
_symmetry.space_group_name_H-M   'P 1'
#
loop_
_entity.id
_entity.type
_entity.pdbx_description
1 polymer ?
#
loop_
_entity_poly.entity_id
_entity_poly.type
_entity_poly.pdbx_seq_one_letter_code
_entity_poly.pdbx_strand_id
1 'polypeptide(L)'
;MAKSRYPKLNWEYDFADTIRVICGLVPKKQPKVPDFNPWDWKSYKVENCSQDLINYQKLLAEKGLKDPWIRNEVHMFHLHTLNKLLSRWQFFGRMLLPGCIFGSFLAYIKINYFSYHDYEGREEKWKHYLYAKHH
;
A
#
# COMPACT_ATOMS: atom_id res chain seq x y z
N MET A 1 22.70 1.68 20.50
CA MET A 1 21.50 0.86 20.24
C MET A 1 20.32 1.79 19.95
N ALA A 2 19.84 1.84 18.70
CA ALA A 2 18.69 2.68 18.34
C ALA A 2 17.42 2.12 18.99
N LYS A 3 16.81 2.85 19.93
CA LYS A 3 15.49 2.50 20.47
C LYS A 3 14.46 2.67 19.34
N SER A 4 13.62 1.64 19.14
CA SER A 4 12.47 1.67 18.22
C SER A 4 11.69 2.98 18.39
N ARG A 5 11.45 3.68 17.27
CA ARG A 5 10.75 4.98 17.20
C ARG A 5 9.26 4.89 17.54
N TYR A 6 8.76 3.69 17.84
CA TYR A 6 7.38 3.42 18.22
C TYR A 6 7.36 2.70 19.56
N PRO A 7 6.32 2.92 20.40
CA PRO A 7 6.10 2.13 21.60
C PRO A 7 6.10 0.64 21.21
N LYS A 8 6.69 -0.22 22.04
CA LYS A 8 6.60 -1.67 21.85
C LYS A 8 5.13 -2.05 22.01
N LEU A 9 4.43 -2.18 20.89
CA LEU A 9 3.13 -2.82 20.87
C LEU A 9 3.38 -4.31 21.10
N ASN A 10 2.80 -4.83 22.17
CA ASN A 10 2.84 -6.25 22.50
C ASN A 10 1.90 -6.95 21.52
N TRP A 11 2.44 -7.37 20.39
CA TRP A 11 1.69 -8.15 19.41
C TRP A 11 1.78 -9.62 19.81
N GLU A 12 0.72 -10.17 20.41
CA GLU A 12 0.50 -11.61 20.43
C GLU A 12 -0.11 -12.01 19.08
N TYR A 13 0.72 -12.36 18.11
CA TYR A 13 0.27 -13.15 16.98
C TYR A 13 0.94 -14.52 17.06
N ASP A 14 0.13 -15.56 16.98
CA ASP A 14 0.65 -16.90 16.72
C ASP A 14 1.15 -16.96 15.26
N PHE A 15 2.06 -17.89 14.94
CA PHE A 15 2.70 -17.97 13.62
C PHE A 15 1.67 -18.06 12.48
N ALA A 16 0.60 -18.83 12.69
CA ALA A 16 -0.50 -18.99 11.73
C ALA A 16 -1.23 -17.66 11.43
N ASP A 17 -1.40 -16.80 12.44
CA ASP A 17 -2.06 -15.50 12.26
C ASP A 17 -1.16 -14.51 11.52
N THR A 18 0.16 -14.65 11.64
CA THR A 18 1.12 -13.86 10.87
C THR A 18 0.96 -14.11 9.37
N ILE A 19 0.85 -15.38 8.96
CA ILE A 19 0.63 -15.74 7.55
C ILE A 19 -0.73 -15.21 7.06
N ARG A 20 -1.80 -15.39 7.84
CA ARG A 20 -3.14 -14.90 7.46
C ARG A 20 -3.19 -13.39 7.30
N VAL A 21 -2.46 -12.65 8.14
CA VAL A 21 -2.33 -11.19 8.05
C VAL A 21 -1.54 -10.78 6.79
N ILE A 22 -0.44 -11.48 6.45
CA ILE A 22 0.35 -11.22 5.24
C ILE A 22 -0.48 -11.48 3.98
N CYS A 23 -1.24 -12.58 3.98
CA CYS A 23 -2.14 -12.94 2.88
C CYS A 23 -3.40 -12.06 2.82
N GLY A 24 -3.61 -11.15 3.77
CA GLY A 24 -4.77 -10.26 3.81
C GLY A 24 -6.10 -10.96 4.15
N LEU A 25 -6.05 -12.18 4.67
CA LEU A 25 -7.22 -12.99 5.04
C LEU A 25 -7.85 -12.54 6.37
N VAL A 26 -7.05 -11.93 7.24
CA VAL A 26 -7.49 -11.43 8.55
C VAL A 26 -7.00 -9.99 8.71
N PRO A 27 -7.87 -9.03 9.09
CA PRO A 27 -7.41 -7.69 9.40
C PRO A 27 -6.49 -7.73 10.62
N LYS A 28 -5.37 -7.02 10.57
CA LYS A 28 -4.48 -6.86 11.74
C LYS A 28 -5.31 -6.42 12.94
N LYS A 29 -5.26 -7.19 14.03
CA LYS A 29 -5.83 -6.82 15.32
C LYS A 29 -5.12 -5.54 15.77
N GLN A 30 -5.83 -4.43 15.70
CA GLN A 30 -5.25 -3.14 16.06
C GLN A 30 -5.14 -3.04 17.59
N PRO A 31 -4.09 -2.39 18.11
CA PRO A 31 -4.09 -2.00 19.53
C PRO A 31 -5.38 -1.25 19.87
N LYS A 32 -5.88 -1.41 21.09
CA LYS A 32 -6.90 -0.49 21.62
C LYS A 32 -6.27 0.88 21.76
N VAL A 33 -6.49 1.73 20.75
CA VAL A 33 -6.23 3.17 20.82
C VAL A 33 -7.42 3.79 21.55
N PRO A 34 -7.24 4.78 22.44
CA PRO A 34 -8.35 5.52 23.02
C PRO A 34 -9.23 6.12 21.91
N ASP A 35 -10.55 6.12 22.14
CA ASP A 35 -11.52 6.61 21.16
C ASP A 35 -11.26 8.09 20.85
N PHE A 36 -11.06 8.38 19.56
CA PHE A 36 -10.89 9.73 19.05
C PHE A 36 -12.21 10.21 18.45
N ASN A 37 -12.82 11.22 19.05
CA ASN A 37 -13.97 11.88 18.49
C ASN A 37 -13.52 13.19 17.81
N PRO A 38 -13.54 13.29 16.47
CA PRO A 38 -13.11 14.51 15.79
C PRO A 38 -13.98 15.73 16.16
N TRP A 39 -15.18 15.52 16.68
CA TRP A 39 -16.12 16.55 17.10
C TRP A 39 -15.97 16.97 18.56
N ASP A 40 -15.24 16.21 19.38
CA ASP A 40 -14.95 16.58 20.77
C ASP A 40 -13.54 17.19 20.87
N TRP A 41 -13.46 18.46 21.23
CA TRP A 41 -12.19 19.15 21.40
C TRP A 41 -11.34 18.53 22.54
N LYS A 42 -11.97 17.87 23.52
CA LYS A 42 -11.26 17.24 24.65
C LYS A 42 -10.46 16.01 24.25
N SER A 43 -10.82 15.35 23.14
CA SER A 43 -10.06 14.21 22.63
C SER A 43 -8.77 14.60 21.90
N TYR A 44 -8.55 15.89 21.60
CA TYR A 44 -7.33 16.37 20.97
C TYR A 44 -6.18 16.48 21.99
N LYS A 45 -5.72 15.32 22.48
CA LYS A 45 -4.60 15.18 23.43
C LYS A 45 -3.35 14.68 22.71
N VAL A 46 -2.23 15.38 22.92
CA VAL A 46 -0.92 15.05 22.34
C VAL A 46 -0.40 13.68 22.80
N GLU A 47 -0.77 13.27 24.01
CA GLU A 47 -0.40 11.98 24.62
C GLU A 47 -0.89 10.76 23.81
N ASN A 48 -1.97 10.93 23.04
CA ASN A 48 -2.60 9.88 22.26
C ASN A 48 -2.14 9.87 20.77
N CYS A 49 -1.20 10.74 20.41
CA CYS A 49 -0.70 10.90 19.05
C CYS A 49 0.51 10.01 18.74
N SER A 50 0.93 10.05 17.47
CA SER A 50 2.19 9.45 17.03
C SER A 50 3.38 9.94 17.86
N GLN A 51 4.42 9.12 17.91
CA GLN A 51 5.65 9.43 18.63
C GLN A 51 6.32 10.71 18.10
N ASP A 52 6.10 11.07 16.84
CA ASP A 52 6.69 12.25 16.21
C ASP A 52 6.20 13.54 16.86
N LEU A 53 4.90 13.67 17.12
CA LEU A 53 4.32 14.87 17.77
C LEU A 53 4.77 14.98 19.23
N ILE A 54 4.86 13.84 19.93
CA ILE A 54 5.37 13.78 21.31
C ILE A 54 6.86 14.18 21.35
N ASN A 55 7.66 13.73 20.39
CA ASN A 55 9.07 14.08 20.29
C ASN A 55 9.25 15.56 19.93
N TYR A 56 8.42 16.09 19.05
CA TYR A 56 8.40 17.53 18.73
C TYR A 56 8.12 18.37 19.99
N GLN A 57 7.12 17.98 20.79
CA GLN A 57 6.83 18.65 22.06
C GLN A 57 8.04 18.60 23.02
N LYS A 58 8.73 17.46 23.12
CA LYS A 58 9.93 17.31 23.94
C LYS A 58 11.07 18.20 23.46
N LEU A 59 11.32 18.25 22.15
CA LEU A 59 12.36 19.09 21.56
C LEU A 59 12.10 20.58 21.77
N LEU A 60 10.84 21.01 21.74
CA LEU A 60 10.47 22.38 22.09
C LEU A 60 10.69 22.65 23.57
N ALA A 61 10.28 21.72 24.44
CA ALA A 61 10.46 21.84 25.88
C ALA A 61 11.95 21.88 26.28
N GLU A 62 12.81 21.11 25.62
CA GLU A 62 14.27 21.16 25.79
C GLU A 62 14.85 22.54 25.46
N LYS A 63 14.21 23.29 24.56
CA LYS A 63 14.57 24.67 24.21
C LYS A 63 13.88 25.71 25.09
N GLY A 64 13.05 25.29 26.05
CA GLY A 64 12.23 26.19 26.88
C GLY A 64 11.06 26.81 26.13
N LEU A 65 10.70 26.31 24.95
CA LEU A 65 9.56 26.80 24.16
C LEU A 65 8.35 25.88 24.36
N LYS A 66 7.16 26.49 24.31
CA LYS A 66 5.88 25.78 24.31
C LYS A 66 5.07 26.26 23.13
N ASP A 67 4.68 25.33 22.25
CA ASP A 67 3.79 25.64 21.14
C ASP A 67 2.31 25.49 21.56
N PRO A 68 1.50 26.56 21.50
CA PRO A 68 0.07 26.48 21.78
C PRO A 68 -0.74 25.76 20.68
N TRP A 69 -0.22 25.68 19.46
CA TRP A 69 -0.92 25.12 18.30
C TRP A 69 -0.74 23.62 18.10
N ILE A 70 0.13 22.99 18.90
CA ILE A 70 0.41 21.55 18.80
C ILE A 70 -0.84 20.65 18.95
N ARG A 71 -1.89 21.14 19.61
CA ARG A 71 -3.18 20.43 19.68
C ARG A 71 -3.94 20.44 18.35
N ASN A 72 -3.77 21.46 17.53
CA ASN A 72 -4.41 21.55 16.23
C ASN A 72 -3.92 20.43 15.30
N GLU A 73 -2.65 20.05 15.40
CA GLU A 73 -2.04 19.02 14.55
C GLU A 73 -2.39 17.58 14.98
N VAL A 74 -3.03 17.40 16.15
CA VAL A 74 -3.36 16.08 16.73
C VAL A 74 -4.17 15.20 15.77
N HIS A 75 -5.13 15.75 15.03
CA HIS A 75 -5.97 14.96 14.11
C HIS A 75 -5.18 14.32 12.96
N MET A 76 -4.13 15.00 12.49
CA MET A 76 -3.27 14.50 11.41
C MET A 76 -2.38 13.35 11.90
N PHE A 77 -1.86 13.49 13.11
CA PHE A 77 -0.91 12.55 13.71
C PHE A 77 -1.56 11.51 14.62
N HIS A 78 -2.90 11.46 14.67
CA HIS A 78 -3.59 10.45 15.44
C HIS A 78 -3.30 9.05 14.87
N LEU A 79 -3.06 8.09 15.75
CA LEU A 79 -2.75 6.69 15.40
C LEU A 79 -3.80 6.04 14.47
N HIS A 80 -5.06 6.45 14.56
CA HIS A 80 -6.14 5.98 13.70
C HIS A 80 -5.97 6.45 12.24
N THR A 81 -5.48 7.68 12.03
CA THR A 81 -5.25 8.26 10.71
C THR A 81 -4.05 7.62 10.02
N LEU A 82 -2.98 7.33 10.77
CA LEU A 82 -1.76 6.71 10.24
C LEU A 82 -1.97 5.25 9.79
N ASN A 83 -2.82 4.49 10.48
CA ASN A 83 -3.13 3.12 10.08
C ASN A 83 -3.92 3.02 8.75
N LYS A 84 -4.50 4.14 8.25
CA LYS A 84 -5.15 4.21 6.93
C LYS A 84 -4.17 4.44 5.78
N LEU A 85 -2.99 5.01 6.03
CA LEU A 85 -1.95 5.20 5.03
C LEU A 85 -1.20 3.88 4.82
N LEU A 86 -1.90 2.94 4.18
CA LEU A 86 -1.41 1.81 3.41
C LEU A 86 0.01 1.34 3.75
N SER A 87 0.09 0.16 4.37
CA SER A 87 1.33 -0.61 4.37
C SER A 87 1.87 -0.65 2.93
N ARG A 88 3.14 -0.27 2.71
CA ARG A 88 3.77 -0.31 1.36
C ARG A 88 3.46 -1.63 0.64
N TRP A 89 3.41 -2.74 1.39
CA TRP A 89 3.02 -4.07 0.90
C TRP A 89 1.57 -4.19 0.43
N GLN A 90 0.61 -3.54 1.09
CA GLN A 90 -0.77 -3.48 0.63
C GLN A 90 -0.91 -2.63 -0.63
N PHE A 91 -0.11 -1.56 -0.77
CA PHE A 91 -0.07 -0.77 -2.00
C PHE A 91 0.46 -1.60 -3.17
N PHE A 92 1.61 -2.28 -2.97
CA PHE A 92 2.18 -3.18 -3.97
C PHE A 92 1.25 -4.36 -4.31
N GLY A 93 0.67 -5.02 -3.32
CA GLY A 93 -0.22 -6.17 -3.54
C GLY A 93 -1.57 -5.79 -4.17
N ARG A 94 -2.12 -4.61 -3.88
CA ARG A 94 -3.44 -4.20 -4.40
C ARG A 94 -3.38 -3.45 -5.73
N MET A 95 -2.26 -2.84 -6.09
CA MET A 95 -2.14 -2.12 -7.36
C MET A 95 -1.27 -2.85 -8.39
N LEU A 96 -0.15 -3.44 -7.96
CA LEU A 96 0.84 -3.97 -8.89
C LEU A 96 0.45 -5.38 -9.38
N LEU A 97 -0.06 -6.24 -8.50
CA LEU A 97 -0.49 -7.59 -8.85
C LEU A 97 -1.63 -7.64 -9.89
N PRO A 98 -2.76 -6.92 -9.73
CA PRO A 98 -3.80 -6.90 -10.75
C PRO A 98 -3.34 -6.25 -12.06
N GLY A 99 -2.47 -5.24 -12.00
CA GLY A 99 -1.85 -4.62 -13.17
C GLY A 99 -0.99 -5.61 -13.97
N CYS A 100 -0.17 -6.42 -13.28
CA CYS A 100 0.64 -7.46 -13.92
C CYS A 100 -0.23 -8.54 -14.57
N ILE A 101 -1.29 -9.01 -13.90
CA ILE A 101 -2.20 -10.03 -14.44
C ILE A 101 -2.88 -9.50 -15.72
N PHE A 102 -3.41 -8.29 -15.67
CA PHE A 102 -4.08 -7.67 -16.82
C PHE A 102 -3.09 -7.40 -17.97
N GLY A 103 -1.88 -6.92 -17.66
CA GLY A 103 -0.83 -6.71 -18.64
C GLY A 103 -0.39 -8.00 -19.33
N SER A 104 -0.19 -9.08 -18.58
CA SER A 104 0.14 -10.40 -19.13
C SER A 104 -0.97 -10.94 -20.04
N PHE A 105 -2.24 -10.73 -19.67
CA PHE A 105 -3.37 -11.13 -20.51
C PHE A 105 -3.43 -10.38 -21.85
N LEU A 106 -3.25 -9.05 -21.83
CA LEU A 106 -3.20 -8.26 -23.06
C LEU A 106 -2.00 -8.60 -23.94
N ALA A 107 -0.83 -8.85 -23.33
CA ALA A 107 0.35 -9.29 -24.05
C ALA A 107 0.11 -10.65 -24.74
N TYR A 108 -0.55 -11.59 -24.05
CA TYR A 108 -0.93 -12.88 -24.63
C TYR A 108 -1.86 -12.72 -25.84
N ILE A 109 -2.91 -11.90 -25.74
CA ILE A 109 -3.81 -11.62 -26.87
C ILE A 109 -3.03 -11.05 -28.06
N LYS A 110 -2.16 -10.07 -27.82
CA LYS A 110 -1.36 -9.42 -28.86
C LYS A 110 -0.44 -10.41 -29.60
N ILE A 111 0.23 -11.30 -28.86
CA ILE A 111 1.12 -12.31 -29.44
C ILE A 111 0.33 -13.24 -30.35
N ASN A 112 -0.83 -13.73 -29.90
CA ASN A 112 -1.66 -14.62 -30.70
C ASN A 112 -2.23 -13.92 -31.95
N TYR A 113 -2.70 -12.68 -31.81
CA TYR A 113 -3.21 -11.90 -32.94
C TYR A 113 -2.14 -11.61 -33.99
N PHE A 114 -0.95 -11.18 -33.55
CA PHE A 114 0.17 -10.90 -34.45
C PHE A 114 0.67 -12.16 -35.15
N SER A 115 0.80 -13.27 -34.42
CA SER A 115 1.20 -14.55 -35.00
C SER A 115 0.20 -15.03 -36.05
N TYR A 116 -1.11 -14.92 -35.79
CA TYR A 116 -2.16 -15.35 -36.72
C TYR A 116 -2.12 -14.58 -38.05
N HIS A 117 -2.06 -13.25 -38.00
CA HIS A 117 -1.98 -12.43 -39.22
C HIS A 117 -0.69 -12.65 -40.02
N ASP A 118 0.43 -12.94 -39.36
CA ASP A 118 1.71 -13.22 -40.03
C ASP A 118 1.76 -14.63 -40.64
N TYR A 119 0.91 -15.56 -40.17
CA TYR A 119 0.69 -16.85 -40.83
C TYR A 119 -0.17 -16.70 -42.09
N GLU A 120 -1.33 -16.04 -42.01
CA GLU A 120 -2.20 -15.82 -43.17
C GLU A 120 -1.49 -15.06 -44.31
N GLY A 121 -0.78 -13.98 -43.98
CA GLY A 121 -0.03 -13.21 -44.97
C GLY A 121 1.10 -13.99 -45.66
N ARG A 122 1.66 -15.02 -44.99
CA ARG A 122 2.63 -15.94 -45.62
C ARG A 122 1.94 -16.94 -46.53
N GLU A 123 0.82 -17.53 -46.11
CA GLU A 123 0.07 -18.45 -46.97
C GLU A 123 -0.38 -17.80 -48.27
N GLU A 124 -0.89 -16.58 -48.23
CA GLU A 124 -1.32 -15.86 -49.43
C GLU A 124 -0.14 -15.64 -50.39
N LYS A 125 1.03 -15.23 -49.89
CA LYS A 125 2.25 -15.11 -50.70
C LYS A 125 2.67 -16.44 -51.30
N TRP A 126 2.59 -17.54 -50.56
CA TRP A 126 2.90 -18.88 -51.07
C TRP A 126 1.92 -19.31 -52.18
N LYS A 127 0.62 -19.04 -52.03
CA LYS A 127 -0.40 -19.32 -53.05
C LYS A 127 -0.14 -18.51 -54.33
N HIS A 128 0.20 -17.23 -54.21
CA HIS A 128 0.58 -16.38 -55.34
C HIS A 128 1.85 -16.87 -56.06
N TYR A 129 2.87 -17.29 -55.32
CA TYR A 129 4.09 -17.85 -55.90
C TYR A 129 3.82 -19.14 -56.69
N LEU A 130 3.00 -20.04 -56.14
CA LEU A 130 2.62 -21.28 -56.82
C LEU A 130 1.83 -21.00 -58.11
N TYR A 131 0.90 -20.04 -58.08
CA TYR A 131 0.14 -19.61 -59.26
C TYR A 131 1.06 -19.06 -60.36
N ALA A 132 2.01 -18.18 -60.00
CA ALA A 132 2.97 -17.60 -60.93
C ALA A 132 3.99 -18.61 -61.52
N LYS A 133 4.16 -19.77 -60.88
CA LYS A 133 5.06 -20.83 -61.38
C LYS A 133 4.36 -21.74 -62.40
N HIS A 134 3.03 -21.83 -62.35
CA HIS A 134 2.22 -22.72 -63.19
C HIS A 134 1.69 -22.05 -64.47
N HIS A 135 1.80 -20.73 -64.58
CA HIS A 135 1.45 -19.93 -65.76
C HIS A 135 2.71 -19.33 -66.38
#